data_AF-A0A7S1VCT1-F1
#
_entry.id   AF-A0A7S1VCT1-F1
#
_cell.length_a   1.000
_cell.length_b   1.000
_cell.length_c   1.000
_cell.angle_alpha   90.00
_cell.angle_beta   90.00
_cell.angle_gamma   90.00
#
_symmetry.space_group_name_H-M   'P 1'
#
loop_
_entity.id
_entity.type
_entity.pdbx_description
1 polymer ?
#
loop_
_entity_poly.entity_id
_entity_poly.type
_entity_poly.pdbx_seq_one_letter_code
_entity_poly.pdbx_strand_id
1 'polypeptide(L)'
;RLLPLTAVEALVRGRDAEARVQSLLNESVVAGNAAAKWCPNPRCQEYVHLIPQEAVHAERSPVCNCACGTSFCFRCADMDIGDHAPATCREVEMWQAKECDEGENVTWLQANTKRCPKCRSPIEKNGGGMHMVWTVPSCR
;
A
#
# COMPACT_ATOMS: atom_id res chain seq x y z
N ARG A 1 14.61 36.07 -10.09
CA ARG A 1 15.21 36.47 -8.79
C ARG A 1 14.42 35.73 -7.72
N LEU A 2 15.00 34.73 -7.05
CA LEU A 2 14.31 33.98 -5.99
C LEU A 2 14.25 34.84 -4.73
N LEU A 3 13.12 34.83 -4.04
CA LEU A 3 12.98 35.46 -2.73
C LEU A 3 13.50 34.49 -1.66
N PRO A 4 14.21 34.96 -0.63
CA PRO A 4 14.56 34.11 0.50
C PRO A 4 13.30 33.70 1.27
N LEU A 5 13.33 32.50 1.86
CA LEU A 5 12.24 31.92 2.66
C LEU A 5 11.71 32.88 3.73
N THR A 6 12.62 33.58 4.41
CA THR A 6 12.29 34.60 5.42
C THR A 6 11.48 35.77 4.86
N ALA A 7 11.74 36.18 3.60
CA ALA A 7 10.95 37.21 2.95
C ALA A 7 9.57 36.70 2.53
N VAL A 8 9.46 35.43 2.14
CA VAL A 8 8.18 34.79 1.84
C VAL A 8 7.31 34.71 3.09
N GLU A 9 7.86 34.22 4.20
CA GLU A 9 7.18 34.16 5.51
C GLU A 9 6.74 35.56 6.00
N ALA A 10 7.56 36.59 5.75
CA ALA A 10 7.22 37.95 6.14
C ALA A 10 6.11 38.59 5.28
N LEU A 11 5.94 38.15 4.02
CA LEU A 11 4.96 38.69 3.07
C LEU A 11 3.64 37.92 3.07
N VAL A 12 3.69 36.63 3.38
CA VAL A 12 2.51 35.77 3.46
C VAL A 12 1.69 36.18 4.68
N ARG A 13 0.39 36.37 4.46
CA ARG A 13 -0.56 36.80 5.49
C ARG A 13 -1.80 35.94 5.38
N GLY A 14 -2.24 35.41 6.52
CA GLY A 14 -3.47 34.63 6.61
C GLY A 14 -3.20 33.13 6.66
N ARG A 15 -3.98 32.45 7.50
CA ARG A 15 -3.77 31.04 7.87
C ARG A 15 -3.68 30.10 6.67
N ASP A 16 -4.52 30.30 5.65
CA ASP A 16 -4.55 29.42 4.48
C ASP A 16 -3.30 29.58 3.60
N ALA A 17 -2.79 30.81 3.48
CA ALA A 17 -1.60 31.08 2.68
C ALA A 17 -0.34 30.58 3.41
N GLU A 18 -0.27 30.76 4.73
CA GLU A 18 0.79 30.23 5.59
C GLU A 18 0.83 28.69 5.54
N ALA A 19 -0.33 28.03 5.69
CA ALA A 19 -0.44 26.58 5.61
C ALA A 19 -0.01 26.05 4.24
N ARG A 20 -0.37 26.75 3.16
CA ARG A 20 0.03 26.37 1.80
C ARG A 20 1.54 26.50 1.58
N VAL A 21 2.17 27.55 2.10
CA VAL A 21 3.64 27.68 2.06
C VAL A 21 4.29 26.56 2.85
N GLN A 22 3.82 26.26 4.06
CA GLN A 22 4.34 25.17 4.87
C GLN A 22 4.22 23.81 4.18
N SER A 23 3.09 23.52 3.52
CA SER A 23 2.90 22.29 2.74
C SER A 23 3.95 22.16 1.64
N LEU A 24 4.18 23.22 0.87
CA LEU A 24 5.17 23.22 -0.22
C LEU A 24 6.59 22.99 0.31
N LEU A 25 6.91 23.55 1.48
CA LEU A 25 8.20 23.32 2.14
C LEU A 25 8.34 21.86 2.57
N ASN A 26 7.32 21.30 3.21
CA ASN A 26 7.32 19.89 3.62
C ASN A 26 7.45 18.96 2.40
N GLU A 27 6.75 19.23 1.31
CA GLU A 27 6.87 18.50 0.04
C GLU A 27 8.32 18.53 -0.49
N SER A 28 8.97 19.70 -0.43
CA SER A 28 10.37 19.83 -0.87
C SER A 28 11.34 19.04 0.00
N VAL A 29 11.10 18.98 1.32
CA VAL A 29 11.90 18.20 2.27
C VAL A 29 11.74 16.71 1.99
N VAL A 30 10.50 16.21 1.87
CA VAL A 30 10.25 14.78 1.67
C VAL A 30 10.71 14.32 0.30
N ALA A 31 10.53 15.14 -0.75
CA ALA A 31 11.01 14.81 -2.10
C ALA A 31 12.55 14.81 -2.20
N GLY A 32 13.22 15.69 -1.46
CA GLY A 32 14.68 15.84 -1.49
C GLY A 32 15.44 14.90 -0.55
N ASN A 33 14.75 14.20 0.36
CA ASN A 33 15.39 13.42 1.42
C ASN A 33 14.93 11.96 1.43
N ALA A 34 15.81 11.05 1.03
CA ALA A 34 15.52 9.60 1.03
C ALA A 34 15.23 9.03 2.43
N ALA A 35 15.68 9.70 3.49
CA ALA A 35 15.37 9.36 4.88
C ALA A 35 14.05 9.98 5.36
N ALA A 36 13.29 10.70 4.53
CA ALA A 36 11.96 11.19 4.87
C ALA A 36 10.88 10.51 4.00
N LYS A 37 9.76 10.12 4.62
CA LYS A 37 8.59 9.55 3.92
C LYS A 37 7.29 10.06 4.52
N TRP A 38 6.32 10.32 3.66
CA TRP A 38 4.96 10.66 4.09
C TRP A 38 4.31 9.49 4.82
N CYS A 39 3.44 9.80 5.78
CA CYS A 39 2.49 8.81 6.29
C CYS A 39 1.56 8.38 5.14
N PRO A 40 1.34 7.07 4.93
CA PRO A 40 0.48 6.61 3.84
C PRO A 40 -1.02 6.84 4.11
N ASN A 41 -1.40 7.22 5.33
CA ASN A 41 -2.78 7.55 5.66
C ASN A 41 -3.20 8.84 4.95
N PRO A 42 -4.23 8.82 4.07
CA PRO A 42 -4.65 9.98 3.28
C PRO A 42 -5.24 11.11 4.12
N ARG A 43 -5.61 10.84 5.38
CA ARG A 43 -6.10 11.85 6.34
C ARG A 43 -4.98 12.40 7.22
N CYS A 44 -3.74 11.97 7.02
CA CYS A 44 -2.57 12.41 7.77
C CYS A 44 -1.66 13.23 6.86
N GLN A 45 -1.23 14.40 7.32
CA GLN A 45 -0.28 15.27 6.60
C GLN A 45 1.09 15.32 7.31
N GLU A 46 1.38 14.30 8.11
CA GLU A 46 2.65 14.16 8.80
C GLU A 46 3.59 13.25 8.03
N TYR A 47 4.89 13.47 8.16
CA TYR A 47 5.93 12.62 7.60
C TYR A 47 6.82 12.08 8.71
N VAL A 48 7.47 10.95 8.44
CA VAL A 48 8.45 10.35 9.34
C VAL A 48 9.85 10.61 8.79
N HIS A 49 10.77 10.97 9.67
CA HIS A 49 12.18 11.08 9.36
C HIS A 49 12.95 9.94 10.02
N LEU A 50 13.66 9.18 9.22
CA LEU A 50 14.44 8.06 9.66
C LEU A 50 15.84 8.54 10.01
N ILE A 51 16.23 8.35 11.27
CA ILE A 51 17.59 8.65 11.72
C ILE A 51 18.39 7.36 11.49
N PRO A 52 19.33 7.31 10.53
CA PRO A 52 20.11 6.12 10.28
C PRO A 52 20.93 5.82 11.54
N GLN A 53 20.69 4.66 12.16
CA GLN A 53 21.63 4.15 13.15
C GLN A 53 22.80 3.47 12.42
N GLU A 54 24.01 3.71 12.90
CA GLU A 54 25.21 3.07 12.38
C GLU A 54 25.06 1.54 12.51
N ALA A 55 25.17 0.86 11.36
CA ALA A 55 25.14 -0.60 11.23
C ALA A 55 23.80 -1.29 11.51
N VAL A 56 22.92 -1.34 10.50
CA VAL A 56 22.08 -2.54 10.32
C VAL A 56 22.02 -2.88 8.83
N HIS A 57 22.79 -3.89 8.44
CA HIS A 57 22.52 -4.68 7.23
C HIS A 57 21.24 -5.50 7.44
N ALA A 58 20.10 -4.82 7.61
CA ALA A 58 18.82 -5.48 7.73
C ALA A 58 18.28 -5.73 6.33
N GLU A 59 18.06 -7.00 5.99
CA GLU A 59 17.20 -7.38 4.87
C GLU A 59 15.76 -6.85 5.04
N ARG A 60 15.40 -6.47 6.28
CA ARG A 60 14.14 -5.81 6.59
C ARG A 60 14.25 -4.31 6.67
N SER A 61 13.25 -3.66 6.10
CA SER A 61 12.98 -2.25 6.36
C SER A 61 12.49 -2.04 7.80
N PRO A 62 12.88 -0.93 8.45
CA PRO A 62 12.30 -0.52 9.72
C PRO A 62 10.79 -0.26 9.61
N VAL A 63 10.10 -0.50 10.72
CA VAL A 63 8.69 -0.15 10.92
C VAL A 63 8.62 1.27 11.48
N CYS A 64 7.80 2.11 10.85
CA CYS A 64 7.54 3.48 11.26
C CYS A 64 6.17 3.58 11.91
N ASN A 65 6.10 4.27 13.04
CA ASN A 65 4.86 4.59 13.74
C ASN A 65 4.61 6.09 13.59
N CYS A 66 3.51 6.45 12.92
CA CYS A 66 3.07 7.83 12.82
C CYS A 66 2.28 8.24 14.07
N ALA A 67 2.28 9.53 14.41
CA ALA A 67 1.49 10.08 15.51
C ALA A 67 -0.03 9.86 15.35
N CYS A 68 -0.52 9.67 14.12
CA CYS A 68 -1.92 9.32 13.85
C CYS A 68 -2.27 7.86 14.21
N GLY A 69 -1.31 7.07 14.68
CA GLY A 69 -1.47 5.65 15.04
C GLY A 69 -1.22 4.68 13.88
N THR A 70 -1.03 5.18 12.66
CA THR A 70 -0.71 4.32 11.51
C THR A 70 0.73 3.80 11.62
N SER A 71 0.87 2.48 11.57
CA SER A 71 2.16 1.78 11.56
C SER A 71 2.39 1.20 10.16
N PHE A 72 3.56 1.45 9.57
CA PHE A 72 3.85 1.03 8.20
C PHE A 72 5.35 0.78 7.97
N CYS A 73 5.67 -0.04 6.99
CA CYS A 73 7.05 -0.26 6.55
C CYS A 73 7.61 0.97 5.83
N PHE A 74 8.78 1.47 6.24
CA PHE A 74 9.39 2.67 5.63
C PHE A 74 9.71 2.51 4.13
N ARG A 75 10.15 1.32 3.72
CA ARG A 75 10.48 1.03 2.32
C ARG A 75 9.23 0.98 1.45
N CYS A 76 8.20 0.26 1.89
CA CYS A 76 6.98 0.07 1.13
C CYS A 76 6.11 1.33 1.12
N ALA A 77 6.03 2.05 2.26
CA ALA A 77 5.30 3.30 2.43
C ALA A 77 3.86 3.26 1.89
N ASP A 78 3.17 2.14 2.11
CA ASP A 78 1.83 1.87 1.61
C ASP A 78 0.88 1.54 2.77
N MET A 79 -0.34 2.08 2.71
CA MET A 79 -1.35 1.93 3.75
C MET A 79 -1.93 0.52 3.77
N ASP A 80 -2.12 -0.08 2.59
CA ASP A 80 -2.76 -1.39 2.44
C ASP A 80 -1.81 -2.52 2.83
N ILE A 81 -0.50 -2.31 2.64
CA ILE A 81 0.55 -3.23 3.11
C ILE A 81 0.73 -3.13 4.62
N GLY A 82 0.77 -1.91 5.17
CA GLY A 82 1.02 -1.66 6.58
C GLY A 82 2.38 -2.19 7.08
N ASP A 83 2.42 -2.63 8.34
CA ASP A 83 3.52 -3.44 8.85
C ASP A 83 3.32 -4.90 8.39
N HIS A 84 4.30 -5.40 7.65
CA HIS A 84 4.24 -6.71 7.03
C HIS A 84 5.13 -7.75 7.73
N ALA A 85 5.54 -7.53 8.99
CA ALA A 85 6.24 -8.56 9.76
C ALA A 85 5.37 -9.83 9.92
N PRO A 86 5.88 -11.05 9.63
CA PRO A 86 7.28 -11.40 9.43
C PRO A 86 7.77 -11.45 7.97
N ALA A 87 6.95 -11.10 6.98
CA ALA A 87 7.37 -11.06 5.58
C ALA A 87 8.43 -9.97 5.34
N THR A 88 9.27 -10.19 4.33
CA THR A 88 10.21 -9.21 3.78
C THR A 88 9.52 -8.34 2.75
N CYS A 89 10.06 -7.15 2.48
CA CYS A 89 9.50 -6.25 1.46
C CYS A 89 9.47 -6.91 0.07
N ARG A 90 10.43 -7.81 -0.23
CA ARG A 90 10.50 -8.56 -1.48
C ARG A 90 9.35 -9.56 -1.61
N GLU A 91 8.99 -10.24 -0.54
CA GLU A 91 7.86 -11.18 -0.55
C GLU A 91 6.53 -10.45 -0.75
N VAL A 92 6.37 -9.28 -0.13
CA VAL A 92 5.20 -8.42 -0.35
C VAL A 92 5.14 -7.94 -1.81
N GLU A 93 6.25 -7.50 -2.39
CA GLU A 93 6.31 -7.08 -3.79
C GLU A 93 5.93 -8.23 -4.74
N MET A 94 6.43 -9.44 -4.49
CA MET A 94 6.05 -10.64 -5.25
C MET A 94 4.56 -10.98 -5.09
N TRP A 95 3.99 -10.76 -3.91
CA TRP A 95 2.57 -10.97 -3.66
C TRP A 95 1.72 -9.97 -4.46
N GLN A 96 2.05 -8.68 -4.38
CA GLN A 96 1.35 -7.64 -5.13
C GLN A 96 1.43 -7.85 -6.64
N ALA A 97 2.57 -8.31 -7.14
CA ALA A 97 2.72 -8.65 -8.56
C ALA A 97 1.78 -9.78 -9.00
N LYS A 98 1.58 -10.80 -8.15
CA LYS A 98 0.62 -11.88 -8.43
C LYS A 98 -0.82 -11.41 -8.37
N GLU A 99 -1.20 -10.59 -7.39
CA GLU A 99 -2.56 -10.03 -7.30
C GLU A 99 -2.88 -9.16 -8.53
N CYS A 100 -1.90 -8.42 -9.04
CA CYS A 100 -2.03 -7.64 -10.27
C CYS A 100 -2.20 -8.54 -11.51
N ASP A 101 -1.48 -9.66 -11.58
CA ASP A 101 -1.54 -10.62 -12.69
C ASP A 101 -2.78 -11.52 -12.65
N GLU A 102 -3.26 -11.88 -11.46
CA GLU A 102 -4.49 -12.66 -11.22
C GLU A 102 -5.77 -11.81 -11.23
N GLY A 103 -5.68 -10.58 -11.77
CA GLY A 103 -6.70 -9.53 -11.75
C GLY A 103 -8.14 -10.06 -11.71
N GLU A 104 -8.79 -9.84 -10.57
CA GLU A 104 -10.20 -9.99 -10.13
C GLU A 104 -11.11 -11.03 -10.82
N ASN A 105 -11.07 -11.17 -12.14
CA ASN A 105 -11.79 -12.17 -12.92
C ASN A 105 -11.32 -13.61 -12.67
N VAL A 106 -10.02 -13.86 -12.46
CA VAL A 106 -9.51 -15.22 -12.24
C VAL A 106 -9.91 -15.72 -10.85
N THR A 107 -9.79 -14.86 -9.84
CA THR A 107 -10.15 -15.17 -8.45
C THR A 107 -11.65 -15.30 -8.26
N TRP A 108 -12.48 -14.45 -8.90
CA TRP A 108 -13.94 -14.63 -8.89
C TRP A 108 -14.34 -15.95 -9.56
N LEU A 109 -13.73 -16.29 -10.71
CA LEU A 109 -14.00 -17.54 -11.41
C LEU A 109 -13.54 -18.75 -10.60
N GLN A 110 -12.40 -18.71 -9.90
CA GLN A 110 -11.90 -19.82 -9.09
C GLN A 110 -12.67 -19.99 -7.77
N ALA A 111 -13.06 -18.89 -7.12
CA ALA A 111 -13.82 -18.94 -5.87
C ALA A 111 -15.26 -19.43 -6.09
N ASN A 112 -15.86 -19.05 -7.22
CA ASN A 112 -17.24 -19.39 -7.55
C ASN A 112 -17.36 -20.60 -8.47
N THR A 113 -16.28 -21.09 -9.08
CA THR A 113 -16.36 -22.27 -9.96
C THR A 113 -15.32 -23.35 -9.66
N LYS A 114 -15.74 -24.62 -9.71
CA LYS A 114 -14.84 -25.79 -9.73
C LYS A 114 -14.90 -26.49 -11.07
N ARG A 115 -13.78 -27.02 -11.55
CA ARG A 115 -13.74 -27.79 -12.81
C ARG A 115 -14.27 -29.20 -12.59
N CYS A 116 -15.04 -29.69 -13.56
CA CYS A 116 -15.48 -31.08 -13.59
C CYS A 116 -14.31 -32.06 -13.75
N PRO A 117 -14.20 -33.14 -12.95
CA PRO A 117 -13.16 -34.15 -13.14
C PRO A 117 -13.37 -34.98 -14.41
N LYS A 118 -14.60 -35.09 -14.93
CA LYS A 118 -14.90 -35.81 -16.18
C LYS A 118 -14.72 -34.94 -17.44
N CYS A 119 -15.32 -33.75 -17.49
CA CYS A 119 -15.33 -32.91 -18.71
C CYS A 119 -14.55 -31.59 -18.60
N ARG A 120 -13.99 -31.26 -17.42
CA ARG A 120 -13.25 -30.02 -17.11
C ARG A 120 -14.00 -28.70 -17.29
N SER A 121 -15.28 -28.72 -17.64
CA SER A 121 -16.13 -27.53 -17.66
C SER A 121 -16.23 -26.88 -16.27
N PRO A 122 -16.26 -25.53 -16.19
CA PRO A 122 -16.42 -24.81 -14.93
C PRO A 122 -17.86 -24.96 -14.40
N ILE A 123 -17.99 -25.20 -13.09
CA ILE A 123 -19.27 -25.37 -12.40
C ILE A 123 -19.39 -24.38 -11.28
N GLU A 124 -20.40 -23.53 -11.38
CA GLU A 124 -20.77 -22.55 -10.37
C GLU A 124 -21.20 -23.23 -9.07
N LYS A 125 -20.63 -22.79 -7.95
CA LYS A 125 -20.99 -23.26 -6.60
C LYS A 125 -22.23 -22.50 -6.11
N ASN A 126 -23.41 -22.98 -6.48
CA ASN A 126 -24.69 -22.47 -5.99
C ASN A 126 -25.05 -23.06 -4.61
N GLY A 127 -24.55 -22.42 -3.54
CA GLY A 127 -25.01 -22.67 -2.16
C GLY A 127 -23.99 -23.36 -1.25
N GLY A 128 -24.04 -23.03 0.05
CA GLY A 128 -23.04 -23.36 1.08
C GLY A 128 -22.85 -24.85 1.44
N GLY A 129 -23.31 -25.80 0.62
CA GLY A 129 -23.07 -27.22 0.79
C GLY A 129 -21.76 -27.68 0.12
N MET A 130 -21.15 -28.75 0.64
CA MET A 130 -19.99 -29.40 0.00
C MET A 130 -20.39 -30.41 -1.09
N HIS A 131 -21.70 -30.68 -1.24
CA HIS A 131 -22.22 -31.65 -2.19
C HIS A 131 -22.51 -30.97 -3.54
N MET A 132 -21.58 -31.06 -4.48
CA MET A 132 -21.72 -30.50 -5.82
C MET A 132 -22.60 -31.42 -6.68
N VAL A 133 -23.69 -30.89 -7.25
CA VAL A 133 -24.59 -31.64 -8.15
C VAL A 133 -24.34 -31.23 -9.61
N TRP A 134 -24.05 -32.21 -10.46
CA TRP A 134 -23.76 -31.99 -11.89
C TRP A 134 -25.06 -31.81 -12.68
N THR A 135 -25.27 -30.63 -13.27
CA THR A 135 -26.48 -30.32 -14.06
C THR A 135 -26.30 -30.53 -15.56
N VAL A 136 -25.08 -30.82 -16.03
CA VAL A 136 -24.76 -30.97 -17.45
C VAL A 136 -25.16 -32.38 -17.95
N PRO A 137 -26.11 -32.50 -18.92
CA PRO A 137 -26.61 -33.81 -19.38
C PRO A 137 -25.53 -34.68 -20.04
N SER A 138 -24.53 -34.07 -20.68
CA SER A 138 -23.40 -34.75 -21.33
C SER A 138 -22.32 -35.23 -20.35
N CYS A 139 -22.46 -34.94 -19.05
CA CYS A 139 -21.49 -35.30 -18.03
C CYS A 139 -22.10 -36.14 -16.89
N ARG A 140 -23.18 -36.88 -17.18
CA ARG A 140 -23.69 -37.93 -16.29
C ARG A 140 -22.74 -39.14 -16.25
#